data_AF-A0AB34GLK9-F1
#
_entry.id   AF-A0AB34GLK9-F1
#
_cell.length_a   1.000
_cell.length_b   1.000
_cell.length_c   1.000
_cell.angle_alpha   90.00
_cell.angle_beta   90.00
_cell.angle_gamma   90.00
#
_symmetry.space_group_name_H-M   'P 1'
#
loop_
_entity.id
_entity.type
_entity.pdbx_description
1 polymer ?
#
loop_
_entity_poly.entity_id
_entity_poly.type
_entity_poly.pdbx_seq_one_letter_code
_entity_poly.pdbx_strand_id
1 'polypeptide(L)'
;MERPESDAASEDAMDSFLEKFQTQPYRGGFHEDQWEEEFEKIPLFMKKAPSEIDPQENPDLACLQSIIFDEERSPEEQARTFKDEGNDYFKEKDYKKAVISF
;
A
#
# COMPACT_ATOMS: atom_id res chain seq x y z
N MET A 1 -31.99 19.16 -39.33
CA MET A 1 -30.95 18.58 -38.47
C MET A 1 -30.02 19.72 -38.13
N GLU A 2 -30.27 20.41 -37.02
CA GLU A 2 -29.33 21.42 -36.52
C GLU A 2 -28.06 20.67 -36.06
N ARG A 3 -26.92 21.04 -36.63
CA ARG A 3 -25.61 20.69 -36.07
C ARG A 3 -25.55 21.37 -34.70
N PRO A 4 -25.23 20.67 -33.61
CA PRO A 4 -24.93 21.37 -32.37
C PRO A 4 -23.71 22.25 -32.67
N GLU A 5 -23.86 23.56 -32.49
CA GLU A 5 -22.75 24.49 -32.53
C GLU A 5 -21.76 24.02 -31.45
N SER A 6 -20.61 23.50 -31.89
CA SER A 6 -19.48 23.25 -31.01
C SER A 6 -18.98 24.64 -30.60
N ASP A 7 -19.53 25.14 -29.49
CA ASP A 7 -19.24 26.45 -28.95
C ASP A 7 -17.72 26.57 -28.71
N ALA A 8 -17.04 27.44 -29.45
CA ALA A 8 -15.63 27.77 -29.20
C ALA A 8 -15.40 28.21 -27.74
N ALA A 9 -16.42 28.77 -27.08
CA ALA A 9 -16.41 29.06 -25.66
C ALA A 9 -16.31 27.80 -24.77
N SER A 10 -16.81 26.65 -25.23
CA SER A 10 -16.63 25.35 -24.56
C SER A 10 -15.22 24.80 -24.75
N GLU A 11 -14.57 25.06 -25.88
CA GLU A 11 -13.18 24.66 -26.14
C GLU A 11 -12.21 25.49 -25.28
N ASP A 12 -12.34 26.82 -25.30
CA ASP A 12 -11.54 27.73 -24.45
C ASP A 12 -11.73 27.44 -22.94
N ALA A 13 -12.95 27.08 -22.53
CA ALA A 13 -13.24 26.71 -21.15
C ALA A 13 -12.59 25.36 -20.77
N MET A 14 -12.54 24.40 -21.70
CA MET A 14 -11.85 23.13 -21.50
C MET A 14 -10.33 23.33 -21.43
N ASP A 15 -9.75 24.14 -22.32
CA ASP A 15 -8.33 24.43 -22.33
C ASP A 15 -7.88 25.13 -21.04
N SER A 16 -8.65 26.14 -20.60
CA SER A 16 -8.41 26.82 -19.32
C SER A 16 -8.54 25.90 -18.10
N PHE A 17 -9.34 24.83 -18.20
CA PHE A 17 -9.46 23.82 -17.15
C PHE A 17 -8.27 22.85 -17.16
N LEU A 18 -7.85 22.39 -18.33
CA LEU A 18 -6.70 21.50 -18.51
C LEU A 18 -5.37 22.16 -18.14
N GLU A 19 -5.20 23.46 -18.42
CA GLU A 19 -3.99 24.21 -18.07
C GLU A 19 -3.72 24.22 -16.55
N LYS A 20 -4.76 24.12 -15.72
CA LYS A 20 -4.62 24.00 -14.25
C LYS A 20 -3.90 22.73 -13.82
N PHE A 21 -4.07 21.64 -14.57
CA PHE A 21 -3.41 20.36 -14.28
C PHE A 21 -1.99 20.27 -14.85
N GLN A 22 -1.66 21.10 -15.84
CA GLN A 22 -0.28 21.21 -16.35
C GLN A 22 0.60 22.08 -15.46
N THR A 23 0.00 23.11 -14.85
CA THR A 23 0.74 24.11 -14.06
C THR A 23 0.84 23.77 -12.58
N GLN A 24 -0.06 22.93 -12.04
CA GLN A 24 -0.03 22.53 -10.64
C GLN A 24 0.46 21.08 -10.51
N PRO A 25 1.55 20.82 -9.76
CA PRO A 25 1.93 19.45 -9.45
C PRO A 25 0.80 18.77 -8.66
N TYR A 26 0.68 17.46 -8.84
CA TYR A 26 -0.29 16.65 -8.11
C TYR A 26 -0.09 16.84 -6.60
N ARG A 27 -1.09 17.41 -5.93
CA ARG A 27 -1.01 17.68 -4.49
C ARG A 27 -1.11 16.37 -3.71
N GLY A 28 -0.14 16.14 -2.83
CA GLY A 28 -0.05 14.91 -2.03
C GLY A 28 0.59 13.74 -2.78
N GLY A 29 1.22 13.98 -3.92
CA GLY A 29 2.12 13.01 -4.54
C GLY A 29 3.43 12.92 -3.78
N PHE A 30 4.16 11.83 -4.03
CA PHE A 30 5.52 11.62 -3.56
C PHE A 30 6.47 12.68 -4.12
N HIS A 31 7.50 13.00 -3.37
CA HIS A 31 8.56 13.88 -3.80
C HIS A 31 9.49 13.14 -4.77
N GLU A 32 9.67 13.65 -6.00
CA GLU A 32 10.46 12.96 -7.05
C GLU A 32 11.92 12.69 -6.66
N ASP A 33 12.48 13.44 -5.71
CA ASP A 33 13.82 13.25 -5.16
C ASP A 33 13.89 12.24 -4.02
N GLN A 34 12.78 11.95 -3.33
CA GLN A 34 12.71 11.07 -2.14
C GLN A 34 11.66 9.96 -2.24
N TRP A 35 11.03 9.78 -3.40
CA TRP A 35 9.91 8.85 -3.56
C TRP A 35 10.27 7.40 -3.20
N GLU A 36 11.52 6.96 -3.43
CA GLU A 36 11.95 5.61 -3.04
C GLU A 36 11.87 5.42 -1.52
N GLU A 37 12.29 6.42 -0.74
CA GLU A 37 12.22 6.41 0.72
C GLU A 37 10.78 6.47 1.22
N GLU A 38 9.93 7.24 0.54
CA GLU A 38 8.51 7.30 0.85
C GLU A 38 7.79 5.97 0.54
N PHE A 39 8.14 5.30 -0.56
CA PHE A 39 7.64 3.97 -0.89
C PHE A 39 8.07 2.93 0.13
N GLU A 40 9.30 3.01 0.64
CA GLU A 40 9.78 2.12 1.70
C GLU A 40 9.00 2.27 3.02
N LYS A 41 8.26 3.37 3.23
CA LYS A 41 7.37 3.54 4.39
C LYS A 41 5.97 2.95 4.17
N ILE A 42 5.61 2.64 2.93
CA ILE A 42 4.30 2.08 2.61
C ILE A 42 4.38 0.55 2.69
N PRO A 43 3.59 -0.11 3.55
CA PRO A 43 3.66 -1.56 3.72
C PRO A 43 3.55 -2.37 2.43
N LEU A 44 2.77 -1.89 1.46
CA LEU A 44 2.58 -2.55 0.17
C LEU A 44 3.84 -2.55 -0.72
N PHE A 45 4.72 -1.56 -0.56
CA PHE A 45 5.90 -1.35 -1.42
C PHE A 45 7.22 -1.57 -0.67
N MET A 46 7.16 -1.88 0.62
CA MET A 46 8.33 -2.24 1.44
C MET A 46 9.09 -3.43 0.83
N LYS A 47 10.37 -3.21 0.53
CA LYS A 47 11.28 -4.28 0.08
C LYS A 47 11.77 -5.16 1.24
N LYS A 48 11.76 -4.61 2.46
CA LYS A 48 12.19 -5.28 3.68
C LYS A 48 11.27 -4.87 4.82
N ALA A 49 10.89 -5.84 5.64
CA ALA A 49 10.21 -5.53 6.89
C ALA A 49 11.18 -4.82 7.84
N PRO A 50 10.74 -3.74 8.52
CA PRO A 50 11.54 -3.10 9.56
C PRO A 50 11.77 -4.07 10.73
N SER A 51 12.93 -3.97 11.38
CA SER A 51 13.28 -4.82 12.53
C SER A 51 12.49 -4.50 13.79
N GLU A 52 12.07 -3.24 13.94
CA GLU A 52 11.19 -2.77 15.01
C GLU A 52 10.08 -1.93 14.37
N ILE A 53 8.84 -2.20 14.77
CA ILE A 53 7.66 -1.45 14.29
C ILE A 53 7.30 -0.46 15.39
N ASP A 54 7.63 0.81 15.18
CA ASP A 54 7.10 1.90 16.01
C ASP A 54 5.71 2.29 15.49
N PRO A 55 4.62 2.09 16.26
CA PRO A 55 3.27 2.48 15.86
C PRO A 55 3.08 3.98 15.63
N GLN A 56 3.93 4.83 16.21
CA GLN A 56 3.89 6.28 15.98
C GLN A 56 4.48 6.65 14.62
N GLU A 57 5.55 5.97 14.22
CA GLU A 57 6.23 6.22 12.94
C GLU A 57 5.53 5.52 11.77
N ASN A 58 4.95 4.34 11.98
CA ASN A 58 4.30 3.54 10.95
C ASN A 58 2.93 3.00 11.42
N PRO A 59 1.90 3.87 11.54
CA PRO A 59 0.58 3.47 12.02
C PRO A 59 -0.10 2.44 11.12
N ASP A 60 0.10 2.52 9.80
CA ASP A 60 -0.48 1.56 8.84
C ASP A 60 0.12 0.16 9.01
N LEU A 61 1.44 0.08 9.23
CA LEU A 61 2.11 -1.19 9.46
C LEU A 61 1.67 -1.81 10.80
N ALA A 62 1.55 -0.99 11.84
CA ALA A 62 1.03 -1.43 13.14
C ALA A 62 -0.43 -1.91 13.05
N CYS A 63 -1.28 -1.22 12.28
CA CYS A 63 -2.66 -1.64 12.01
C CYS A 63 -2.70 -3.03 11.35
N LEU A 64 -1.89 -3.26 10.32
CA LEU A 64 -1.81 -4.57 9.65
C LEU A 64 -1.35 -5.67 10.61
N GLN A 65 -0.38 -5.39 11.48
CA GLN A 65 0.07 -6.35 12.49
C GLN A 65 -1.04 -6.73 13.46
N SER A 66 -1.82 -5.76 13.95
CA SER A 66 -2.97 -6.01 14.82
C SER A 66 -4.04 -6.88 14.15
N ILE A 67 -4.24 -6.73 12.83
CA ILE A 67 -5.16 -7.58 12.06
C ILE A 67 -4.61 -8.99 11.91
N ILE A 68 -3.31 -9.16 11.68
CA ILE A 68 -2.68 -10.48 11.50
C ILE A 68 -2.66 -11.25 12.83
N PHE A 69 -2.22 -10.60 13.90
CA PHE A 69 -2.01 -11.16 15.23
C PHE A 69 -3.14 -10.82 16.20
N ASP A 70 -4.37 -10.87 15.70
CA ASP A 70 -5.55 -10.66 16.52
C ASP A 70 -5.67 -11.73 17.62
N GLU A 71 -5.48 -11.31 18.87
CA GLU A 71 -5.54 -12.17 20.06
C GLU A 71 -6.96 -12.65 20.37
N GLU A 72 -8.00 -12.02 19.81
CA GLU A 72 -9.39 -12.44 19.99
C GLU A 72 -9.77 -13.64 19.11
N ARG A 73 -8.90 -14.06 18.18
CA ARG A 73 -9.13 -15.25 17.35
C ARG A 73 -9.16 -16.52 18.18
N SER A 74 -9.96 -17.50 17.75
CA SER A 74 -9.99 -18.79 18.41
C SER A 74 -8.63 -19.50 18.32
N PRO A 75 -8.26 -20.31 19.33
CA PRO A 75 -7.02 -21.08 19.30
C PRO A 75 -6.91 -21.98 18.05
N GLU A 76 -8.02 -22.52 17.56
CA GLU A 76 -8.08 -23.35 16.35
C GLU A 76 -7.72 -22.56 15.09
N GLU A 77 -8.20 -21.31 14.97
CA GLU A 77 -7.88 -20.43 13.85
C GLU A 77 -6.42 -19.99 13.90
N GLN A 78 -5.92 -19.62 15.07
CA GLN A 78 -4.51 -19.26 15.27
C GLN A 78 -3.58 -20.42 14.90
N ALA A 79 -3.88 -21.64 15.38
CA ALA A 79 -3.11 -22.83 15.04
C ALA A 79 -3.12 -23.13 13.52
N ARG A 80 -4.26 -22.90 12.86
CA ARG A 80 -4.36 -23.06 11.42
C ARG A 80 -3.49 -22.04 10.68
N THR A 81 -3.51 -20.78 11.11
CA THR A 81 -2.65 -19.72 10.54
C THR A 81 -1.18 -20.08 10.66
N PHE A 82 -0.68 -20.46 11.84
CA PHE A 82 0.72 -20.82 12.03
C PHE A 82 1.14 -22.03 11.19
N LYS A 83 0.28 -23.06 11.14
CA LYS A 83 0.51 -24.24 10.30
C LYS A 83 0.57 -23.87 8.80
N ASP A 84 -0.32 -23.02 8.32
CA ASP A 84 -0.33 -22.57 6.93
C ASP A 84 0.93 -21.70 6.63
N GLU A 85 1.34 -20.83 7.56
CA GLU A 85 2.58 -20.05 7.47
C GLU A 85 3.85 -20.93 7.42
N GLY A 86 3.94 -21.93 8.30
CA GLY A 86 5.02 -22.90 8.32
C GLY A 86 5.14 -23.70 7.01
N ASN A 87 4.00 -24.04 6.40
CA ASN A 87 3.97 -24.69 5.09
C ASN A 87 4.50 -23.78 3.97
N ASP A 88 4.24 -22.47 4.04
CA ASP A 88 4.74 -21.52 3.06
C ASP A 88 6.26 -21.32 3.22
N TYR A 89 6.78 -21.17 4.45
CA TYR A 89 8.23 -21.17 4.69
C TYR A 89 8.92 -22.44 4.19
N PHE A 90 8.26 -23.59 4.34
CA PHE A 90 8.80 -24.86 3.82
C PHE A 90 8.90 -24.86 2.29
N LYS A 91 7.90 -24.32 1.58
CA LYS A 91 7.93 -24.18 0.10
C LYS A 91 9.04 -23.24 -0.35
N GLU A 92 9.27 -22.16 0.40
CA GLU A 92 10.34 -21.18 0.16
C GLU A 92 11.74 -21.70 0.54
N LYS A 93 11.83 -22.89 1.14
CA LYS A 93 13.06 -23.50 1.66
C LYS A 93 13.68 -22.74 2.83
N ASP A 94 12.91 -21.88 3.50
CA ASP A 94 13.30 -21.29 4.78
C ASP A 94 12.99 -22.26 5.93
N TYR A 95 13.77 -23.34 5.99
CA TYR A 95 13.54 -24.43 6.94
C TYR A 95 13.69 -23.99 8.41
N LYS A 96 14.46 -22.92 8.67
CA LYS A 96 14.61 -22.41 10.04
C LYS A 96 13.30 -21.83 10.55
N LYS A 97 12.63 -21.02 9.73
CA LYS A 97 11.31 -20.46 10.08
C LYS A 97 10.23 -21.53 10.08
N ALA A 98 10.24 -22.44 9.10
CA ALA A 98 9.27 -23.52 9.03
C ALA A 98 9.21 -24.39 10.29
N VAL A 99 10.34 -24.62 10.96
CA VAL A 99 10.42 -25.39 12.20
C VAL A 99 9.87 -24.61 13.40
N ILE A 100 10.00 -23.29 13.42
CA ILE A 100 9.54 -22.43 14.52
C ILE A 100 8.03 -22.19 14.45
N SER A 101 7.45 -22.18 13.24
CA SER A 101 6.02 -21.91 13.00
C SER A 101 5.10 -23.13 13.17
N PHE A 102 5.60 -24.27 13.66
CA PHE A 102 4.83 -25.52 13.85
C PHE A 102 4.40 -25.69 15.31
#